data_AF-A0A9D6MQZ5-F1
#
_entry.id   AF-A0A9D6MQZ5-F1
#
_cell.length_a   1.000
_cell.length_b   1.000
_cell.length_c   1.000
_cell.angle_alpha   90.00
_cell.angle_beta   90.00
_cell.angle_gamma   90.00
#
_symmetry.space_group_name_H-M   'P 1'
#
loop_
_entity.id
_entity.type
_entity.pdbx_description
1 polymer ?
#
loop_
_entity_poly.entity_id
_entity_poly.type
_entity_poly.pdbx_seq_one_letter_code
_entity_poly.pdbx_strand_id
1 'polypeptide(L)'
;MPIRPRDVWYRKQLPMSDEAVANGVYLQPLTKKETVALMAETLTEYYVDQHEFEKVITLSDLILEYYPKDVSVMIRKSNAYFDLMNKYYAQKYRSPNDIPDRAKGHHLYLSRNNRLWASKAENLGWREYRRGDDGKYLQSIKEAKSKTVK
;
A
#
# COMPACT_ATOMS: atom_id res chain seq x y z
N MET A 1 -25.73 6.77 3.88
CA MET A 1 -25.57 7.92 2.97
C MET A 1 -25.76 7.40 1.54
N PRO A 2 -26.54 8.06 0.66
CA PRO A 2 -26.72 7.58 -0.71
C PRO A 2 -25.40 7.66 -1.51
N ILE A 3 -25.12 6.63 -2.31
CA ILE A 3 -23.92 6.53 -3.17
C ILE A 3 -24.00 7.60 -4.26
N ARG A 4 -22.96 8.43 -4.42
CA ARG A 4 -23.00 9.51 -5.42
C ARG A 4 -22.82 8.92 -6.83
N PRO A 5 -23.42 9.51 -7.89
CA PRO A 5 -23.24 9.02 -9.27
C PRO A 5 -21.77 8.92 -9.72
N ARG A 6 -20.91 9.79 -9.18
CA ARG A 6 -19.46 9.77 -9.42
C ARG A 6 -18.77 8.56 -8.76
N ASP A 7 -19.21 8.14 -7.59
CA ASP A 7 -18.68 6.98 -6.87
C ASP A 7 -18.99 5.68 -7.62
N VAL A 8 -20.19 5.59 -8.21
CA VAL A 8 -20.59 4.48 -9.09
C VAL A 8 -19.70 4.40 -10.32
N TRP A 9 -19.33 5.53 -10.90
CA TRP A 9 -18.42 5.58 -12.04
C TRP A 9 -17.01 5.10 -11.66
N TYR A 10 -16.45 5.57 -10.54
CA TYR A 10 -15.14 5.13 -10.06
C TYR A 10 -15.09 3.62 -9.79
N ARG A 11 -16.13 3.06 -9.14
CA ARG A 11 -16.23 1.62 -8.87
C ARG A 11 -16.32 0.75 -10.13
N LYS A 12 -16.76 1.32 -11.26
CA LYS A 12 -16.78 0.60 -12.55
C LYS A 12 -15.42 0.57 -13.24
N GLN A 13 -14.55 1.54 -12.97
CA GLN A 13 -13.29 1.72 -13.71
C GLN A 13 -12.06 1.25 -12.95
N LEU A 14 -12.06 1.34 -11.63
CA LEU A 14 -10.93 0.97 -10.80
C LEU A 14 -11.27 -0.29 -10.01
N PRO A 15 -10.35 -1.26 -9.88
CA PRO A 15 -10.55 -2.41 -9.02
C PRO A 15 -10.51 -1.95 -7.56
N MET A 16 -11.70 -1.66 -7.03
CA MET A 16 -11.93 -1.38 -5.63
C MET A 16 -12.87 -2.46 -5.11
N SER A 17 -12.41 -3.24 -4.13
CA SER A 17 -13.26 -4.25 -3.51
C SER A 17 -14.39 -3.58 -2.72
N ASP A 18 -15.54 -4.26 -2.65
CA ASP A 18 -16.67 -3.79 -1.85
C ASP A 18 -16.30 -3.68 -0.37
N GLU A 19 -15.43 -4.58 0.10
CA GLU A 19 -14.83 -4.57 1.44
C GLU A 19 -14.00 -3.30 1.68
N ALA A 20 -13.16 -2.88 0.71
CA ALA A 20 -12.36 -1.66 0.83
C ALA A 20 -13.22 -0.40 0.90
N VAL A 21 -14.30 -0.35 0.11
CA VAL A 21 -15.25 0.77 0.17
C VAL A 21 -15.99 0.78 1.51
N ALA A 22 -16.46 -0.39 1.98
CA ALA A 22 -17.16 -0.52 3.26
C ALA A 22 -16.29 -0.15 4.46
N ASN A 23 -15.00 -0.52 4.42
CA ASN A 23 -14.04 -0.21 5.48
C ASN A 23 -13.52 1.23 5.43
N GLY A 24 -13.86 1.99 4.38
CA GLY A 24 -13.50 3.39 4.23
C GLY A 24 -12.09 3.64 3.69
N VAL A 25 -11.52 2.66 2.98
CA VAL A 25 -10.25 2.79 2.25
C VAL A 25 -10.41 3.72 1.04
N TYR A 26 -11.57 3.66 0.38
CA TYR A 26 -11.87 4.46 -0.80
C TYR A 26 -13.16 5.26 -0.62
N LEU A 27 -13.25 6.37 -1.35
CA LEU A 27 -14.48 7.17 -1.52
C LEU A 27 -15.05 7.71 -0.19
N GLN A 28 -14.19 7.93 0.80
CA GLN A 28 -14.55 8.59 2.06
C GLN A 28 -13.83 9.93 2.18
N PRO A 29 -14.50 10.98 2.72
CA PRO A 29 -13.82 12.20 3.07
C PRO A 29 -12.90 11.98 4.27
N LEU A 30 -11.69 12.54 4.23
CA LEU A 30 -10.77 12.54 5.35
C LEU A 30 -11.13 13.64 6.36
N THR A 31 -10.88 13.37 7.64
CA THR A 31 -10.85 14.42 8.67
C THR A 31 -9.65 15.35 8.47
N LYS A 32 -9.66 16.50 9.15
CA LYS A 32 -8.51 17.42 9.14
C LYS A 32 -7.22 16.76 9.64
N LYS A 33 -7.31 15.90 10.66
CA LYS A 33 -6.16 15.18 11.22
C LYS A 33 -5.62 14.16 10.22
N GLU A 34 -6.49 13.36 9.63
CA GLU A 34 -6.11 12.38 8.60
C GLU A 34 -5.54 13.08 7.36
N THR A 35 -6.07 14.25 6.99
CA THR A 35 -5.52 15.05 5.88
C THR A 35 -4.08 15.50 6.14
N VAL A 36 -3.77 15.96 7.36
CA VAL A 36 -2.40 16.32 7.74
C VAL A 36 -1.48 15.09 7.76
N ALA A 37 -1.97 13.95 8.24
CA ALA A 37 -1.23 12.69 8.24
C ALA A 37 -0.92 12.23 6.79
N LEU A 38 -1.91 12.30 5.88
CA LEU A 38 -1.75 12.05 4.45
C LEU A 38 -0.67 12.94 3.82
N MET A 39 -0.61 14.23 4.18
CA MET A 39 0.43 15.13 3.65
C MET A 39 1.85 14.66 4.04
N ALA A 40 2.01 14.06 5.22
CA ALA A 40 3.28 13.52 5.68
C ALA A 40 3.72 12.27 4.90
N GLU A 41 2.83 11.60 4.15
CA GLU A 41 3.20 10.48 3.28
C GLU A 41 4.28 10.89 2.27
N THR A 42 4.25 12.13 1.77
CA THR A 42 5.27 12.63 0.83
C THR A 42 6.69 12.50 1.37
N LEU A 43 6.88 12.62 2.67
CA LEU A 43 8.18 12.46 3.31
C LEU A 43 8.60 10.98 3.37
N THR A 44 7.65 10.05 3.48
CA THR A 44 7.96 8.61 3.36
C THR A 44 8.42 8.25 1.95
N GLU A 45 7.88 8.90 0.91
CA GLU A 45 8.32 8.71 -0.49
C GLU A 45 9.75 9.16 -0.67
N TYR A 46 10.06 10.36 -0.19
CA TYR A 46 11.42 10.89 -0.20
C TYR A 46 12.41 9.91 0.46
N TYR A 47 12.08 9.35 1.63
CA TYR A 47 12.99 8.42 2.31
C TYR A 47 13.06 7.03 1.66
N VAL A 48 12.02 6.59 0.95
CA VAL A 48 12.09 5.40 0.09
C VAL A 48 13.13 5.63 -1.01
N ASP A 49 13.09 6.78 -1.69
CA ASP A 49 14.06 7.10 -2.75
C ASP A 49 15.50 7.19 -2.23
N GLN A 50 15.68 7.68 -1.00
CA GLN A 50 16.98 7.72 -0.32
C GLN A 50 17.43 6.36 0.26
N HIS A 51 16.62 5.30 0.14
CA HIS A 51 16.87 3.99 0.74
C HIS A 51 17.05 4.03 2.26
N GLU A 52 16.43 5.01 2.93
CA GLU A 52 16.44 5.21 4.37
C GLU A 52 15.20 4.55 5.01
N PHE A 53 15.07 3.24 4.82
CA PHE A 53 13.87 2.46 5.16
C PHE A 53 13.52 2.48 6.66
N GLU A 54 14.51 2.61 7.55
CA GLU A 54 14.25 2.81 8.97
C GLU A 54 13.44 4.10 9.24
N LYS A 55 13.74 5.20 8.53
CA LYS A 55 12.96 6.45 8.64
C LYS A 55 11.57 6.32 8.05
N VAL A 56 11.41 5.53 6.98
CA VAL A 56 10.10 5.19 6.40
C VAL A 56 9.22 4.51 7.45
N ILE A 57 9.77 3.53 8.18
CA ILE A 57 9.05 2.81 9.24
C ILE A 57 8.64 3.78 10.36
N THR A 58 9.57 4.62 10.84
CA THR A 58 9.28 5.59 11.91
C THR A 58 8.20 6.59 11.54
N LEU A 59 8.24 7.15 10.33
CA LEU A 59 7.19 8.04 9.87
C LEU A 59 5.87 7.32 9.67
N SER A 60 5.91 6.09 9.19
CA SER A 60 4.70 5.27 9.04
C SER A 60 4.05 4.97 10.39
N ASP A 61 4.83 4.73 11.45
CA ASP A 61 4.31 4.63 12.82
C ASP A 61 3.54 5.91 13.22
N LEU A 62 4.13 7.08 12.99
CA LEU A 62 3.51 8.36 13.30
C LEU A 62 2.23 8.60 12.48
N ILE A 63 2.27 8.37 11.16
CA ILE A 63 1.11 8.58 10.29
C ILE A 63 -0.05 7.67 10.72
N LEU A 64 0.22 6.41 11.00
CA LEU A 64 -0.80 5.43 11.40
C LEU A 64 -1.39 5.68 12.78
N GLU A 65 -0.78 6.53 13.62
CA GLU A 65 -1.39 7.03 14.86
C GLU A 65 -2.57 7.98 14.56
N TYR A 66 -2.45 8.79 13.50
CA TYR A 66 -3.42 9.83 13.16
C TYR A 66 -4.35 9.44 12.00
N TYR A 67 -3.93 8.52 11.15
CA TYR A 67 -4.73 7.93 10.07
C TYR A 67 -4.60 6.40 10.08
N PRO A 68 -5.27 5.68 11.01
CA PRO A 68 -5.06 4.25 11.21
C PRO A 68 -5.54 3.35 10.06
N LYS A 69 -6.28 3.90 9.10
CA LYS A 69 -6.80 3.20 7.91
C LYS A 69 -6.04 3.56 6.63
N ASP A 70 -4.91 4.23 6.76
CA ASP A 70 -4.03 4.58 5.65
C ASP A 70 -3.36 3.32 5.08
N VAL A 71 -4.00 2.76 4.07
CA VAL A 71 -3.52 1.56 3.40
C VAL A 71 -2.22 1.81 2.64
N SER A 72 -2.05 3.00 2.06
CA SER A 72 -0.83 3.35 1.32
C SER A 72 0.39 3.27 2.23
N VAL A 73 0.28 3.86 3.43
CA VAL A 73 1.34 3.82 4.44
C VAL A 73 1.55 2.43 5.02
N MET A 74 0.47 1.64 5.24
CA MET A 74 0.63 0.24 5.67
C MET A 74 1.46 -0.58 4.67
N ILE A 75 1.17 -0.44 3.37
CA ILE A 75 1.91 -1.13 2.32
C ILE A 75 3.35 -0.61 2.22
N ARG A 76 3.55 0.71 2.28
CA ARG A 76 4.90 1.30 2.26
C ARG A 76 5.75 0.84 3.43
N LYS A 77 5.17 0.78 4.62
CA LYS A 77 5.83 0.24 5.82
C LYS A 77 6.17 -1.25 5.68
N SER A 78 5.23 -2.04 5.15
CA SER A 78 5.47 -3.45 4.83
C SER A 78 6.66 -3.62 3.89
N ASN A 79 6.72 -2.81 2.83
CA ASN A 79 7.82 -2.83 1.85
C ASN A 79 9.14 -2.40 2.47
N ALA A 80 9.16 -1.37 3.33
CA ALA A 80 10.36 -0.96 4.04
C ALA A 80 10.97 -2.10 4.90
N TYR A 81 10.14 -2.91 5.57
CA TYR A 81 10.62 -4.11 6.27
C TYR A 81 11.21 -5.15 5.32
N PHE A 82 10.61 -5.35 4.15
CA PHE A 82 11.13 -6.23 3.10
C PHE A 82 12.46 -5.72 2.54
N ASP A 83 12.60 -4.43 2.30
CA ASP A 83 13.82 -3.82 1.78
C ASP A 83 14.97 -3.90 2.78
N LEU A 84 14.70 -3.70 4.07
CA LEU A 84 15.69 -3.98 5.13
C LEU A 84 16.09 -5.45 5.17
N MET A 85 15.14 -6.36 5.01
CA MET A 85 15.42 -7.80 4.96
C MET A 85 16.31 -8.14 3.76
N ASN A 86 16.05 -7.54 2.60
CA ASN A 86 16.88 -7.70 1.40
C ASN A 86 18.30 -7.15 1.60
N LYS A 87 18.40 -5.90 2.08
CA LYS A 87 19.66 -5.18 2.35
C LYS A 87 20.57 -5.95 3.31
N TYR A 88 20.01 -6.48 4.40
CA TYR A 88 20.81 -7.13 5.44
C TYR A 88 21.04 -8.62 5.20
N TYR A 89 20.14 -9.31 4.50
CA TYR A 89 20.17 -10.77 4.42
C TYR A 89 20.17 -11.33 3.00
N ALA A 90 19.18 -11.01 2.17
CA ALA A 90 19.04 -11.66 0.85
C ALA A 90 20.23 -11.39 -0.08
N GLN A 91 20.90 -10.24 0.07
CA GLN A 91 22.11 -9.91 -0.69
C GLN A 91 23.37 -10.66 -0.19
N LYS A 92 23.34 -11.22 1.04
CA LYS A 92 24.52 -11.83 1.70
C LYS A 92 24.42 -13.34 1.83
N TYR A 93 23.20 -13.87 1.93
CA TYR A 93 22.92 -15.27 2.21
C TYR A 93 22.01 -15.83 1.12
N ARG A 94 22.37 -16.98 0.53
CA ARG A 94 21.59 -17.62 -0.54
C ARG A 94 20.32 -18.26 0.00
N SER A 95 20.34 -18.70 1.26
CA SER A 95 19.22 -19.30 1.96
C SER A 95 19.04 -18.67 3.35
N PRO A 96 17.81 -18.56 3.87
CA PRO A 96 17.58 -18.19 5.27
C PRO A 96 18.30 -19.09 6.28
N ASN A 97 18.61 -20.34 5.90
CA ASN A 97 19.36 -21.27 6.75
C ASN A 97 20.84 -20.88 6.91
N ASP A 98 21.37 -20.08 5.98
CA ASP A 98 22.77 -19.61 6.03
C ASP A 98 22.93 -18.39 6.95
N ILE A 99 21.82 -17.82 7.45
CA ILE A 99 21.83 -16.67 8.35
C ILE A 99 22.40 -17.11 9.72
N PRO A 100 23.44 -16.43 10.24
CA PRO A 100 24.01 -16.74 11.56
C PRO A 100 22.96 -16.63 12.67
N ASP A 101 23.04 -17.50 13.68
CA ASP A 101 22.05 -17.56 14.78
C ASP A 101 21.82 -16.20 15.45
N ARG A 102 22.90 -15.43 15.69
CA ARG A 102 22.83 -14.07 16.24
C ARG A 102 21.97 -13.11 15.43
N ALA A 103 21.78 -13.37 14.14
CA ALA A 103 21.07 -12.50 13.21
C ALA A 103 19.68 -13.05 12.83
N LYS A 104 19.36 -14.31 13.18
CA LYS A 104 18.05 -14.94 12.91
C LYS A 104 16.90 -14.19 13.59
N GLY A 105 17.11 -13.70 14.82
CA GLY A 105 16.10 -12.93 15.56
C GLY A 105 15.67 -11.67 14.82
N HIS A 106 16.64 -10.89 14.32
CA HIS A 106 16.35 -9.68 13.56
C HIS A 106 15.72 -9.99 12.19
N HIS A 107 16.19 -11.02 11.47
CA HIS A 107 15.54 -11.48 10.24
C HIS A 107 14.07 -11.85 10.46
N LEU A 108 13.76 -12.61 11.51
CA LEU A 108 12.39 -12.97 11.89
C LEU A 108 11.54 -11.75 12.25
N TYR A 109 12.12 -10.76 12.94
CA TYR A 109 11.44 -9.50 13.24
C TYR A 109 11.01 -8.78 11.96
N LEU A 110 11.92 -8.61 10.99
CA LEU A 110 11.60 -7.95 9.71
C LEU A 110 10.54 -8.72 8.92
N SER A 111 10.71 -10.03 8.79
CA SER A 111 9.75 -10.90 8.07
C SER A 111 8.36 -10.86 8.68
N ARG A 112 8.24 -10.92 10.01
CA ARG A 112 6.95 -10.86 10.71
C ARG A 112 6.26 -9.51 10.50
N ASN A 113 7.01 -8.41 10.55
CA ASN A 113 6.43 -7.09 10.40
C ASN A 113 6.03 -6.77 8.95
N ASN A 114 6.81 -7.21 7.96
CA ASN A 114 6.40 -7.18 6.55
C ASN A 114 5.02 -7.84 6.39
N ARG A 115 4.89 -9.10 6.81
CA ARG A 115 3.61 -9.82 6.72
C ARG A 115 2.49 -9.14 7.52
N LEU A 116 2.78 -8.67 8.74
CA LEU A 116 1.79 -8.02 9.59
C LEU A 116 1.14 -6.81 8.91
N TRP A 117 1.96 -5.92 8.34
CA TRP A 117 1.45 -4.67 7.76
C TRP A 117 0.78 -4.90 6.41
N ALA A 118 1.28 -5.84 5.59
CA ALA A 118 0.57 -6.30 4.40
C ALA A 118 -0.82 -6.87 4.74
N SER A 119 -0.91 -7.78 5.73
CA SER A 119 -2.19 -8.37 6.12
C SER A 119 -3.16 -7.36 6.72
N LYS A 120 -2.68 -6.31 7.41
CA LYS A 120 -3.56 -5.22 7.88
C LYS A 120 -4.22 -4.47 6.72
N ALA A 121 -3.46 -4.16 5.67
CA ALA A 121 -4.02 -3.57 4.45
C ALA A 121 -5.02 -4.51 3.77
N GLU A 122 -4.69 -5.80 3.64
CA GLU A 122 -5.59 -6.80 3.05
C GLU A 122 -6.88 -6.98 3.85
N ASN A 123 -6.82 -6.95 5.18
CA ASN A 123 -7.99 -7.02 6.06
C ASN A 123 -8.88 -5.77 5.96
N LEU A 124 -8.36 -4.66 5.46
CA LEU A 124 -9.16 -3.49 5.10
C LEU A 124 -9.80 -3.62 3.72
N GLY A 125 -9.55 -4.72 3.00
CA GLY A 125 -10.08 -4.98 1.66
C GLY A 125 -9.15 -4.53 0.53
N TRP A 126 -7.98 -3.97 0.84
CA TRP A 126 -6.98 -3.64 -0.18
C TRP A 126 -6.48 -4.91 -0.87
N ARG A 127 -6.23 -4.82 -2.17
CA ARG A 127 -5.65 -5.90 -2.96
C ARG A 127 -4.60 -5.30 -3.88
N GLU A 128 -3.49 -6.01 -4.06
CA GLU A 128 -2.49 -5.64 -5.03
C GLU A 128 -3.07 -5.69 -6.44
N TYR A 129 -2.70 -4.69 -7.24
CA TYR A 129 -3.07 -4.63 -8.64
C TYR A 129 -2.37 -5.74 -9.43
N ARG A 130 -3.12 -6.65 -10.07
CA ARG A 130 -2.53 -7.70 -10.90
C ARG A 130 -2.46 -7.26 -12.36
N ARG A 131 -1.39 -7.64 -13.06
CA ARG A 131 -1.31 -7.48 -14.52
C ARG A 131 -2.52 -8.20 -15.15
N GLY A 132 -3.42 -7.43 -15.76
CA GLY A 132 -4.67 -7.91 -16.36
C GLY A 132 -5.92 -7.21 -15.83
N ASP A 133 -5.85 -6.56 -14.66
CA ASP A 133 -6.98 -5.83 -14.07
C ASP A 133 -7.36 -4.58 -14.92
N ASP A 134 -6.43 -4.10 -15.75
CA ASP A 134 -6.62 -2.99 -16.70
C ASP A 134 -7.57 -3.32 -17.86
N GLY A 135 -7.83 -4.61 -18.12
CA GLY A 135 -8.45 -5.05 -19.38
C GLY A 135 -9.80 -4.36 -19.64
N LYS A 136 -10.61 -4.19 -18.59
CA LYS A 136 -11.91 -3.51 -18.68
C LYS A 136 -11.77 -2.01 -18.86
N TYR A 137 -10.84 -1.37 -18.15
CA TYR A 137 -10.59 0.07 -18.28
C TYR A 137 -10.04 0.42 -19.67
N LEU A 138 -8.99 -0.27 -20.13
CA LEU A 138 -8.40 -0.08 -21.45
C LEU A 138 -9.40 -0.33 -22.58
N GLN A 139 -10.27 -1.35 -22.42
CA GLN A 139 -11.36 -1.59 -23.36
C GLN A 139 -12.36 -0.42 -23.39
N SER A 140 -12.75 0.13 -22.24
CA SER A 140 -13.66 1.28 -22.17
C SER A 140 -13.07 2.54 -22.83
N ILE A 141 -11.76 2.76 -22.71
CA ILE A 141 -11.05 3.86 -23.39
C ILE A 141 -11.05 3.64 -24.91
N LYS A 142 -10.82 2.42 -25.38
CA LYS A 142 -10.88 2.08 -26.81
C LYS A 142 -12.28 2.34 -27.39
N GLU A 143 -13.33 1.93 -26.68
CA GLU A 143 -14.73 2.15 -27.08
C GLU A 143 -15.14 3.63 -27.05
N ALA A 144 -14.64 4.42 -26.11
CA ALA A 144 -14.89 5.86 -26.07
C ALA A 144 -14.20 6.58 -27.24
N LYS A 145 -12.95 6.20 -27.56
CA LYS A 145 -12.20 6.75 -28.70
C LYS A 145 -12.87 6.42 -30.03
N SER A 146 -13.37 5.19 -30.23
CA SER A 146 -14.06 4.81 -31.49
C SER A 146 -15.39 5.53 -31.70
N LYS A 147 -16.05 5.98 -30.63
CA LYS A 147 -17.27 6.80 -30.71
C LYS A 147 -17.01 8.29 -30.98
N THR A 148 -15.81 8.77 -30.70
CA THR A 148 -15.43 10.17 -30.89
C THR A 148 -14.87 10.44 -32.29
N VAL A 149 -14.48 9.39 -33.02
CA VAL A 149 -14.13 9.46 -34.45
C VAL A 149 -15.40 9.23 -35.28
N LYS A 150 -16.27 10.23 -35.33
CA LYS A 150 -17.35 10.38 -36.32
C LYS A 150 -17.55 11.85 -36.64
#